data_AF-A0A3S3QHA4-F1
#
_entry.id   AF-A0A3S3QHA4-F1
#
_cell.length_a   1.000
_cell.length_b   1.000
_cell.length_c   1.000
_cell.angle_alpha   90.00
_cell.angle_beta   90.00
_cell.angle_gamma   90.00
#
_symmetry.space_group_name_H-M   'P 1'
#
loop_
_entity.id
_entity.type
_entity.pdbx_description
1 polymer ?
#
loop_
_entity_poly.entity_id
_entity_poly.type
_entity_poly.pdbx_seq_one_letter_code
_entity_poly.pdbx_strand_id
1 'polypeptide(L)'
;MKKIVLLTLLISMLSVFSAQANQGRPGPGFMPDTGDVEFDQFLMRVNTAAEVRVDTYITDLSTAFQVPAQRINRLIHKQRMAPADILLVLQWANMSGAPLKRILQRYKEFRPKGWQAVFASVEIYPGSRFFLILRQEMPTVIVRYVERWEKGSKKKKGSKRKGSKKKRGSKGKGSKRG
;
A
#
# COMPACT_ATOMS: atom_id res chain seq x y z
N MET A 1 8.50 61.38 -19.21
CA MET A 1 8.28 60.58 -20.43
C MET A 1 8.65 59.13 -20.12
N LYS A 2 7.69 58.20 -20.27
CA LYS A 2 7.80 56.84 -20.85
C LYS A 2 9.12 56.11 -20.53
N LYS A 3 9.16 54.97 -19.83
CA LYS A 3 8.52 53.69 -20.23
C LYS A 3 8.46 52.74 -19.03
N ILE A 4 7.24 52.30 -18.71
CA ILE A 4 6.95 50.98 -18.14
C ILE A 4 7.25 49.94 -19.23
N VAL A 5 7.47 48.69 -18.81
CA VAL A 5 7.51 47.43 -19.60
C VAL A 5 8.90 46.95 -20.03
N LEU A 6 9.43 46.02 -19.25
CA LEU A 6 10.30 44.91 -19.68
C LEU A 6 10.22 43.83 -18.58
N LEU A 7 9.03 43.27 -18.34
CA LEU A 7 8.50 42.08 -19.03
C LEU A 7 9.45 40.87 -18.93
N THR A 8 9.47 40.28 -17.74
CA THR A 8 9.33 38.83 -17.49
C THR A 8 9.80 37.89 -18.60
N LEU A 9 11.06 37.43 -18.53
CA LEU A 9 11.48 36.25 -19.28
C LEU A 9 12.66 35.54 -18.62
N LEU A 10 12.45 34.87 -17.48
CA LEU A 10 13.38 33.82 -17.00
C LEU A 10 12.75 32.87 -15.97
N ILE A 11 11.59 32.29 -16.29
CA ILE A 11 11.04 31.14 -15.56
C ILE A 11 10.68 30.06 -16.57
N SER A 12 11.69 29.37 -17.08
CA SER A 12 11.47 28.08 -17.75
C SER A 12 12.79 27.34 -17.90
N MET A 13 13.13 26.50 -16.92
CA MET A 13 13.83 25.22 -17.13
C MET A 13 14.25 24.61 -15.79
N LEU A 14 13.42 23.72 -15.26
CA LEU A 14 13.75 22.33 -14.91
C LEU A 14 12.64 21.74 -14.02
N SER A 15 11.42 21.67 -14.53
CA SER A 15 10.43 20.73 -14.00
C SER A 15 10.73 19.37 -14.63
N VAL A 16 11.78 18.71 -14.14
CA VAL A 16 12.02 17.31 -14.50
C VAL A 16 10.90 16.50 -13.88
N PHE A 17 10.04 15.99 -14.77
CA PHE A 17 9.12 14.90 -14.53
C PHE A 17 9.78 13.83 -13.66
N SER A 18 9.40 13.78 -12.40
CA SER A 18 9.11 12.50 -11.77
C SER A 18 7.60 12.35 -11.78
N ALA A 19 7.06 11.98 -12.95
CA ALA A 19 5.90 11.12 -12.96
C ALA A 19 6.34 9.80 -12.33
N GLN A 20 6.40 9.77 -10.99
CA GLN A 20 6.45 8.53 -10.28
C GLN A 20 5.17 7.81 -10.65
N ALA A 21 5.39 6.74 -11.40
CA ALA A 21 4.43 5.78 -11.85
C ALA A 21 3.28 5.64 -10.86
N ASN A 22 2.07 5.61 -11.42
CA ASN A 22 0.85 5.12 -10.82
C ASN A 22 1.08 3.67 -10.34
N GLN A 23 1.81 3.49 -9.24
CA GLN A 23 2.03 2.22 -8.56
C GLN A 23 0.74 1.99 -7.76
N GLY A 24 -0.16 1.19 -8.34
CA GLY A 24 -1.37 0.63 -7.73
C GLY A 24 -2.02 1.48 -6.66
N ARG A 25 -2.94 2.38 -7.02
CA ARG A 25 -3.81 3.04 -6.04
C ARG A 25 -4.57 1.96 -5.25
N PRO A 26 -4.29 1.77 -3.95
CA PRO A 26 -4.95 0.75 -3.16
C PRO A 26 -6.39 1.17 -2.83
N GLY A 27 -7.36 0.77 -3.63
CA GLY A 27 -8.77 1.10 -3.42
C GLY A 27 -9.11 2.60 -3.47
N PRO A 28 -10.39 2.99 -3.67
CA PRO A 28 -10.79 4.39 -3.57
C PRO A 28 -10.63 4.86 -2.12
N GLY A 29 -9.75 5.85 -1.87
CA GLY A 29 -9.67 6.56 -0.59
C GLY A 29 -8.88 5.89 0.54
N PHE A 30 -7.91 5.02 0.22
CA PHE A 30 -6.86 4.65 1.19
C PHE A 30 -5.79 5.74 1.24
N MET A 31 -5.48 6.20 2.45
CA MET A 31 -4.40 7.13 2.72
C MET A 31 -3.72 6.62 3.99
N PRO A 32 -2.56 5.94 3.87
CA PRO A 32 -1.93 5.29 5.02
C PRO A 32 -1.60 6.34 6.06
N ASP A 33 -0.91 7.43 5.68
CA ASP A 33 -0.67 8.66 6.44
C ASP A 33 -0.85 8.49 7.95
N THR A 34 -0.11 7.55 8.54
CA THR A 34 -0.23 7.24 9.98
C THR A 34 0.65 8.13 10.83
N GLY A 35 1.53 8.91 10.18
CA GLY A 35 2.62 9.65 10.81
C GLY A 35 3.87 8.80 11.09
N ASP A 36 3.91 7.54 10.63
CA ASP A 36 5.08 6.65 10.69
C ASP A 36 5.34 6.05 9.29
N VAL A 37 6.48 6.42 8.70
CA VAL A 37 6.82 6.07 7.30
C VAL A 37 6.98 4.56 7.12
N GLU A 38 7.56 3.84 8.10
CA GLU A 38 7.76 2.40 8.00
C GLU A 38 6.43 1.66 8.08
N PHE A 39 5.55 2.13 8.96
CA PHE A 39 4.22 1.58 9.11
C PHE A 39 3.36 1.84 7.87
N ASP A 40 3.42 3.06 7.31
CA ASP A 40 2.76 3.39 6.04
C ASP A 40 3.22 2.49 4.90
N GLN A 41 4.53 2.23 4.80
CA GLN A 41 5.08 1.30 3.82
C GLN A 41 4.59 -0.14 4.05
N PHE A 42 4.50 -0.59 5.30
CA PHE A 42 3.93 -1.89 5.63
C PHE A 42 2.48 -2.00 5.16
N LEU A 43 1.64 -0.99 5.43
CA LEU A 43 0.23 -0.97 5.03
C LEU A 43 0.07 -0.96 3.50
N MET A 44 0.93 -0.23 2.78
CA MET A 44 0.95 -0.30 1.31
C MET A 44 1.27 -1.72 0.81
N ARG A 45 2.25 -2.40 1.41
CA ARG A 45 2.58 -3.79 1.05
C ARG A 45 1.45 -4.76 1.36
N VAL A 46 0.71 -4.55 2.46
CA VAL A 46 -0.50 -5.33 2.78
C VAL A 46 -1.51 -5.22 1.64
N ASN A 47 -1.81 -4.00 1.18
CA ASN A 47 -2.73 -3.79 0.06
C ASN A 47 -2.27 -4.51 -1.21
N THR A 48 -1.00 -4.33 -1.62
CA THR A 48 -0.48 -4.98 -2.83
C THR A 48 -0.45 -6.50 -2.72
N ALA A 49 -0.12 -7.05 -1.55
CA ALA A 49 -0.12 -8.49 -1.35
C ALA A 49 -1.55 -9.07 -1.42
N ALA A 50 -2.50 -8.39 -0.79
CA ALA A 50 -3.92 -8.75 -0.74
C ALA A 50 -4.60 -8.70 -2.12
N GLU A 51 -4.19 -7.81 -3.02
CA GLU A 51 -4.68 -7.79 -4.40
C GLU A 51 -4.41 -9.11 -5.16
N VAL A 52 -3.32 -9.81 -4.83
CA VAL A 52 -2.94 -11.05 -5.52
C VAL A 52 -3.57 -12.29 -4.88
N ARG A 53 -3.78 -12.29 -3.56
CA ARG A 53 -4.25 -13.46 -2.79
C ARG A 53 -5.28 -13.06 -1.74
N VAL A 54 -6.40 -12.49 -2.18
CA VAL A 54 -7.43 -11.92 -1.30
C VAL A 54 -8.12 -12.98 -0.43
N ASP A 55 -8.38 -14.18 -0.94
CA ASP A 55 -9.06 -15.22 -0.17
C ASP A 55 -8.23 -15.69 1.03
N THR A 56 -6.94 -15.92 0.83
CA THR A 56 -6.01 -16.25 1.91
C THR A 56 -5.95 -15.12 2.95
N TYR A 57 -5.94 -13.87 2.49
CA TYR A 57 -5.94 -12.71 3.37
C TYR A 57 -7.21 -12.64 4.24
N ILE A 58 -8.39 -12.92 3.65
CA ILE A 58 -9.66 -12.99 4.39
C ILE A 58 -9.61 -14.10 5.44
N THR A 59 -9.12 -15.29 5.11
CA THR A 59 -8.99 -16.42 6.04
C THR A 59 -8.02 -16.10 7.18
N ASP A 60 -6.87 -15.50 6.87
CA ASP A 60 -5.86 -15.12 7.85
C ASP A 60 -6.41 -14.07 8.84
N LEU A 61 -7.08 -13.03 8.34
CA LEU A 61 -7.76 -12.03 9.18
C LEU A 61 -8.88 -12.66 10.02
N SER A 62 -9.68 -13.55 9.44
CA SER A 62 -10.77 -14.22 10.13
C SER A 62 -10.26 -15.01 11.33
N THR A 63 -9.14 -15.72 11.13
CA THR A 63 -8.49 -16.52 12.16
C THR A 63 -7.83 -15.65 13.23
N ALA A 64 -7.08 -14.62 12.81
CA ALA A 64 -6.37 -13.73 13.72
C ALA A 64 -7.30 -12.96 14.66
N PHE A 65 -8.45 -12.52 14.15
CA PHE A 65 -9.37 -11.64 14.88
C PHE A 65 -10.66 -12.30 15.34
N GLN A 66 -10.84 -13.60 15.07
CA GLN A 66 -12.09 -14.34 15.35
C GLN A 66 -13.33 -13.63 14.77
N VAL A 67 -13.16 -12.97 13.62
CA VAL A 67 -14.24 -12.31 12.88
C VAL A 67 -14.65 -13.21 11.73
N PRO A 68 -15.96 -13.48 11.49
CA PRO A 68 -16.38 -14.34 10.39
C PRO A 68 -15.86 -13.86 9.03
N ALA A 69 -15.28 -14.75 8.24
CA ALA A 69 -14.75 -14.47 6.91
C ALA A 69 -15.77 -13.73 6.02
N GLN A 70 -17.06 -14.10 6.09
CA GLN A 70 -18.12 -13.44 5.33
C GLN A 70 -18.26 -11.96 5.70
N ARG A 71 -17.99 -11.58 6.96
CA ARG A 71 -18.03 -10.18 7.39
C ARG A 71 -16.87 -9.40 6.78
N ILE A 72 -15.66 -9.96 6.80
CA ILE A 72 -14.46 -9.37 6.18
C ILE A 72 -14.66 -9.23 4.65
N ASN A 73 -15.18 -10.28 4.02
CA ASN A 73 -15.55 -10.30 2.61
C ASN A 73 -16.51 -9.15 2.24
N ARG A 74 -17.50 -8.86 3.10
CA ARG A 74 -18.39 -7.69 2.89
C ARG A 74 -17.66 -6.36 3.01
N LEU A 75 -16.69 -6.21 3.91
CA LEU A 75 -15.89 -4.99 4.02
C LEU A 75 -15.09 -4.73 2.73
N ILE A 76 -14.47 -5.78 2.18
CA ILE A 76 -13.69 -5.70 0.94
C ILE A 76 -14.61 -5.42 -0.26
N HIS A 77 -15.59 -6.29 -0.51
CA HIS A 77 -16.29 -6.28 -1.81
C HIS A 77 -17.52 -5.38 -1.82
N LYS A 78 -18.26 -5.29 -0.70
CA LYS A 78 -19.46 -4.43 -0.63
C LYS A 78 -19.12 -3.01 -0.21
N GLN A 79 -18.26 -2.85 0.80
CA GLN A 79 -17.89 -1.52 1.32
C GLN A 79 -16.65 -0.93 0.65
N ARG A 80 -15.99 -1.68 -0.24
CA ARG A 80 -14.82 -1.25 -1.01
C ARG A 80 -13.71 -0.69 -0.12
N MET A 81 -13.55 -1.23 1.09
CA MET A 81 -12.45 -0.86 1.98
C MET A 81 -11.15 -1.49 1.50
N ALA A 82 -10.04 -0.75 1.62
CA ALA A 82 -8.74 -1.30 1.31
C ALA A 82 -8.37 -2.40 2.33
N PRO A 83 -7.67 -3.47 1.90
CA PRO A 83 -7.22 -4.54 2.79
C PRO A 83 -6.51 -4.05 4.07
N ALA A 84 -5.62 -3.07 3.94
CA ALA A 84 -4.87 -2.49 5.05
C ALA A 84 -5.76 -1.67 6.00
N ASP A 85 -6.80 -1.01 5.48
CA ASP A 85 -7.78 -0.33 6.35
C ASP A 85 -8.53 -1.33 7.21
N ILE A 86 -8.89 -2.48 6.63
CA ILE A 86 -9.57 -3.57 7.33
C ILE A 86 -8.66 -4.14 8.43
N LEU A 87 -7.37 -4.33 8.15
CA LEU A 87 -6.39 -4.75 9.15
C LEU A 87 -6.35 -3.77 10.33
N LEU A 88 -6.25 -2.46 10.04
CA LEU A 88 -6.16 -1.44 11.09
C LEU A 88 -7.41 -1.35 11.96
N VAL A 89 -8.62 -1.36 11.37
CA VAL A 89 -9.85 -1.32 12.17
C VAL A 89 -10.02 -2.58 13.02
N LEU A 90 -9.61 -3.75 12.52
CA LEU A 90 -9.68 -5.01 13.27
C LEU A 90 -8.66 -5.03 14.41
N GLN A 91 -7.41 -4.65 14.14
CA GLN A 91 -6.37 -4.58 15.16
C GLN A 91 -6.72 -3.56 16.24
N TRP A 92 -7.20 -2.38 15.85
CA TRP A 92 -7.61 -1.37 16.81
C TRP A 92 -8.79 -1.86 17.68
N ALA A 93 -9.81 -2.48 17.07
CA ALA A 93 -10.92 -3.08 17.83
C ALA A 93 -10.43 -4.16 18.81
N ASN A 94 -9.49 -5.01 18.39
CA ASN A 94 -8.90 -6.07 19.21
C ASN A 94 -8.14 -5.49 20.42
N MET A 95 -7.27 -4.50 20.18
CA MET A 95 -6.45 -3.91 21.24
C MET A 95 -7.23 -3.04 22.22
N SER A 96 -8.23 -2.32 21.73
CA SER A 96 -9.05 -1.41 22.57
C SER A 96 -10.20 -2.12 23.26
N GLY A 97 -10.54 -3.35 22.87
CA GLY A 97 -11.77 -4.03 23.28
C GLY A 97 -13.05 -3.35 22.78
N ALA A 98 -12.94 -2.30 21.96
CA ALA A 98 -14.10 -1.56 21.48
C ALA A 98 -14.86 -2.34 20.40
N PRO A 99 -16.20 -2.19 20.32
CA PRO A 99 -16.98 -2.83 19.26
C PRO A 99 -16.48 -2.41 17.87
N LEU A 100 -16.21 -3.38 16.99
CA LEU A 100 -15.74 -3.12 15.62
C LEU A 100 -16.65 -2.13 14.85
N LYS A 101 -17.96 -2.11 15.14
CA LYS A 101 -18.91 -1.15 14.55
C LYS A 101 -18.54 0.30 14.88
N ARG A 102 -18.12 0.58 16.12
CA ARG A 102 -17.70 1.91 16.58
C ARG A 102 -16.44 2.36 15.86
N ILE A 103 -15.46 1.47 15.74
CA ILE A 103 -14.22 1.76 15.03
C ILE A 103 -14.46 2.03 13.55
N LEU A 104 -15.29 1.21 12.89
CA LEU A 104 -15.69 1.41 11.49
C LEU A 104 -16.42 2.74 11.27
N GLN A 105 -17.26 3.17 12.22
CA GLN A 105 -17.94 4.46 12.13
C GLN A 105 -16.94 5.62 12.17
N ARG A 106 -15.99 5.58 13.11
CA ARG A 106 -14.92 6.58 13.21
C ARG A 106 -14.05 6.61 11.95
N TYR A 107 -13.63 5.44 11.46
CA TYR A 107 -12.87 5.34 10.22
C TYR A 107 -13.64 5.98 9.05
N LYS A 108 -14.93 5.71 8.88
CA LYS A 108 -15.72 6.28 7.77
C LYS A 108 -15.81 7.81 7.81
N GLU A 109 -15.86 8.38 9.00
CA GLU A 109 -15.96 9.82 9.20
C GLU A 109 -14.65 10.55 8.86
N PHE A 110 -13.51 9.97 9.23
CA PHE A 110 -12.20 10.63 9.10
C PHE A 110 -11.33 10.11 7.94
N ARG A 111 -11.68 8.99 7.30
CA ARG A 111 -10.92 8.39 6.18
C ARG A 111 -10.55 9.36 5.05
N PRO A 112 -11.37 10.39 4.67
CA PRO A 112 -10.98 11.30 3.60
C PRO A 112 -9.73 12.14 3.95
N LYS A 113 -9.35 12.18 5.23
CA LYS A 113 -8.19 12.91 5.76
C LYS A 113 -7.03 11.99 6.18
N GLY A 114 -7.10 10.69 5.89
CA GLY A 114 -6.07 9.71 6.25
C GLY A 114 -6.12 9.20 7.68
N TRP A 115 -5.29 8.20 7.99
CA TRP A 115 -5.31 7.55 9.31
C TRP A 115 -4.82 8.43 10.44
N GLN A 116 -3.91 9.36 10.21
CA GLN A 116 -3.50 10.33 11.23
C GLN A 116 -4.71 11.12 11.73
N ALA A 117 -5.64 11.50 10.85
CA ALA A 117 -6.89 12.15 11.26
C ALA A 117 -7.83 11.19 12.03
N VAL A 118 -7.90 9.92 11.62
CA VAL A 118 -8.67 8.89 12.35
C VAL A 118 -8.13 8.71 13.76
N PHE A 119 -6.81 8.60 13.92
CA PHE A 119 -6.14 8.44 15.21
C PHE A 119 -6.23 9.71 16.06
N ALA A 120 -6.02 10.89 15.48
CA ALA A 120 -6.16 12.15 16.18
C ALA A 120 -7.58 12.38 16.72
N SER A 121 -8.61 11.87 16.04
CA SER A 121 -10.02 11.96 16.50
C SER A 121 -10.32 11.20 17.81
N VAL A 122 -9.34 10.43 18.29
CA VAL A 122 -9.38 9.64 19.54
C VAL A 122 -8.08 9.77 20.33
N GLU A 123 -7.32 10.86 20.11
CA GLU A 123 -6.09 11.19 20.83
C GLU A 123 -4.97 10.13 20.74
N ILE A 124 -4.98 9.33 19.67
CA ILE A 124 -3.87 8.45 19.31
C ILE A 124 -2.96 9.25 18.37
N TYR A 125 -1.68 9.37 18.74
CA TYR A 125 -0.67 10.06 17.93
C TYR A 125 0.55 9.16 17.69
N PRO A 126 1.33 9.40 16.63
CA PRO A 126 2.63 8.75 16.45
C PRO A 126 3.48 8.87 17.70
N GLY A 127 4.05 7.76 18.15
CA GLY A 127 4.86 7.70 19.37
C GLY A 127 4.07 7.53 20.68
N SER A 128 2.74 7.66 20.68
CA SER A 128 1.93 7.28 21.84
C SER A 128 2.07 5.77 22.12
N ARG A 129 1.95 5.35 23.39
CA ARG A 129 2.06 3.94 23.77
C ARG A 129 1.09 3.06 22.98
N PHE A 130 -0.15 3.52 22.80
CA PHE A 130 -1.14 2.79 22.03
C PHE A 130 -0.71 2.63 20.56
N PHE A 131 -0.23 3.71 19.93
CA PHE A 131 0.25 3.66 18.54
C PHE A 131 1.45 2.72 18.36
N LEU A 132 2.41 2.76 19.29
CA LEU A 132 3.58 1.89 19.26
C LEU A 132 3.17 0.41 19.32
N ILE A 133 2.27 0.06 20.24
CA ILE A 133 1.73 -1.31 20.35
C ILE A 133 0.93 -1.66 19.10
N LEU A 134 0.12 -0.74 18.57
CA LEU A 134 -0.68 -0.96 17.36
C LEU A 134 0.20 -1.39 16.18
N ARG A 135 1.29 -0.67 15.97
CA ARG A 135 2.29 -0.97 14.94
C ARG A 135 3.01 -2.30 15.17
N GLN A 136 3.41 -2.58 16.41
CA GLN A 136 4.26 -3.73 16.75
C GLN A 136 3.49 -5.06 16.84
N GLU A 137 2.25 -5.02 17.34
CA GLU A 137 1.42 -6.20 17.59
C GLU A 137 0.56 -6.60 16.39
N MET A 138 0.98 -6.21 15.18
CA MET A 138 0.34 -6.68 13.95
C MET A 138 0.35 -8.22 13.92
N PRO A 139 -0.78 -8.90 13.59
CA PRO A 139 -0.84 -10.35 13.68
C PRO A 139 0.25 -11.02 12.84
N THR A 140 1.02 -11.91 13.47
CA THR A 140 2.14 -12.60 12.84
C THR A 140 1.76 -13.31 11.54
N VAL A 141 0.53 -13.82 11.44
CA VAL A 141 0.02 -14.45 10.21
C VAL A 141 -0.02 -13.46 9.04
N ILE A 142 -0.40 -12.20 9.28
CA ILE A 142 -0.44 -11.13 8.28
C ILE A 142 0.96 -10.66 7.92
N VAL A 143 1.86 -10.55 8.89
CA VAL A 143 3.28 -10.23 8.62
C VAL A 143 3.89 -11.28 7.70
N ARG A 144 3.74 -12.57 8.03
CA ARG A 144 4.21 -13.69 7.18
C ARG A 144 3.54 -13.71 5.81
N TYR A 145 2.26 -13.36 5.74
CA TYR A 145 1.52 -13.27 4.49
C TYR A 145 2.19 -12.28 3.51
N VAL A 146 2.55 -11.09 3.99
CA VAL A 146 3.24 -10.05 3.23
C VAL A 146 4.66 -10.48 2.86
N GLU A 147 5.45 -10.99 3.80
CA GLU A 147 6.82 -11.46 3.54
C GLU A 147 6.87 -12.55 2.46
N ARG A 148 5.91 -13.50 2.50
CA ARG A 148 5.81 -14.56 1.50
C ARG A 148 5.53 -13.99 0.11
N TRP A 149 4.66 -12.98 0.03
CA TRP A 149 4.38 -12.28 -1.22
C TRP A 149 5.65 -11.59 -1.76
N GLU A 150 6.38 -10.89 -0.90
CA GLU A 150 7.61 -10.17 -1.29
C GLU A 150 8.68 -11.12 -1.85
N LYS A 151 8.95 -12.23 -1.14
CA LYS A 151 9.92 -13.25 -1.59
C LYS A 151 9.53 -13.81 -2.97
N GLY A 152 8.25 -14.12 -3.16
CA GLY A 152 7.71 -14.58 -4.45
C GLY A 152 7.87 -13.54 -5.56
N SER A 153 7.63 -12.27 -5.28
CA SER A 153 7.75 -11.16 -6.24
C SER A 153 9.21 -10.94 -6.68
N LYS A 154 10.17 -10.98 -5.73
CA LYS A 154 11.61 -10.82 -6.00
C LYS A 154 12.15 -11.94 -6.89
N LYS A 155 11.73 -13.20 -6.65
CA LYS A 155 12.13 -14.35 -7.48
C LYS A 155 11.69 -14.20 -8.94
N LYS A 156 10.44 -13.74 -9.17
CA LYS A 156 9.92 -13.46 -10.52
C LYS A 156 10.68 -12.32 -11.23
N LYS A 157 11.07 -11.26 -10.51
CA LYS A 157 11.85 -10.15 -11.08
C LYS A 157 13.28 -10.56 -11.45
N GLY A 158 13.90 -11.42 -10.65
CA GLY A 158 15.23 -11.99 -10.90
C GLY A 158 15.27 -12.94 -12.12
N SER A 159 14.25 -13.80 -12.29
CA SER A 159 14.19 -14.69 -13.47
C SER A 159 13.97 -13.91 -14.76
N LYS A 160 13.15 -12.85 -14.74
CA LYS A 160 12.91 -11.99 -15.92
C LYS A 160 14.17 -11.25 -16.40
N ARG A 161 15.08 -10.88 -15.50
CA ARG A 161 16.40 -10.28 -15.85
C ARG A 161 17.38 -11.28 -16.46
N LYS A 162 17.28 -12.58 -16.14
CA LYS A 162 18.20 -13.62 -16.64
C LYS A 162 17.80 -14.17 -18.01
N GLY A 163 16.52 -14.05 -18.40
CA GLY A 163 15.99 -14.54 -19.68
C GLY A 163 16.13 -13.59 -20.88
N SER A 164 16.49 -12.31 -20.69
CA SER A 164 16.52 -11.30 -21.78
C SER A 164 17.84 -11.25 -22.56
N LYS A 165 18.78 -12.18 -22.35
CA LYS A 165 20.11 -12.17 -23.00
C LYS A 165 20.31 -13.20 -24.14
N LYS A 166 19.25 -13.64 -24.83
CA LYS A 166 19.41 -14.54 -25.99
C LYS A 166 18.38 -14.33 -27.10
N LYS A 167 18.67 -13.40 -28.00
CA LYS A 167 18.62 -13.55 -29.48
C LYS A 167 18.79 -12.19 -30.15
N ARG A 168 20.04 -11.82 -30.41
CA ARG A 168 20.42 -10.92 -31.50
C ARG A 168 21.87 -11.21 -31.87
N GLY A 169 22.05 -12.29 -32.64
CA GLY A 169 23.28 -12.56 -33.39
C GLY A 169 22.91 -12.48 -34.86
N SER A 170 23.35 -11.41 -35.51
CA SER A 170 23.16 -11.12 -36.93
C SER A 170 24.37 -11.66 -37.71
N LYS A 171 24.10 -12.28 -38.86
CA LYS A 171 24.75 -12.05 -40.18
C LYS A 171 26.26 -12.33 -40.39
N GLY A 172 26.50 -13.18 -41.41
CA GLY A 172 27.67 -13.17 -42.32
C GLY A 172 28.63 -14.36 -42.16
N LYS A 173 29.32 -14.89 -43.18
CA LYS A 173 29.37 -14.75 -44.65
C LYS A 173 30.46 -15.74 -45.14
N GLY A 174 30.37 -16.28 -46.37
CA GLY A 174 31.48 -16.90 -47.12
C GLY A 174 31.42 -18.43 -47.22
N SER A 175 31.85 -19.11 -48.30
CA SER A 175 32.43 -18.73 -49.58
C SER A 175 32.44 -19.97 -50.50
N LYS A 176 32.41 -19.76 -51.81
CA LYS A 176 32.58 -20.71 -52.93
C LYS A 176 33.72 -21.73 -52.76
N ARG A 177 33.53 -22.90 -53.38
CA ARG A 177 34.45 -23.64 -54.29
C ARG A 177 33.58 -24.68 -55.03
N GLY A 178 33.51 -24.75 -56.36
CA GLY A 178 34.52 -24.45 -57.36
C GLY A 178 35.47 -25.63 -57.45
#